data_AF-A0A919XVR5-F1
#
_entry.id   AF-A0A919XVR5-F1
#
_cell.length_a   1.000
_cell.length_b   1.000
_cell.length_c   1.000
_cell.angle_alpha   90.00
_cell.angle_beta   90.00
_cell.angle_gamma   90.00
#
_symmetry.space_group_name_H-M   'P 1'
#
loop_
_entity.id
_entity.type
_entity.pdbx_description
1 polymer ?
#
loop_
_entity_poly.entity_id
_entity_poly.type
_entity_poly.pdbx_seq_one_letter_code
_entity_poly.pdbx_strand_id
1 'polypeptide(L)'
;MKKLIFLAVVVLLIAAGVLYHTPREIRQELQGAIYSEQKNFERASKVVLTGKEYPNLLGKPVIKGTLSIDEQFIYPVTLKFDGSMYSYTMTEWGEDKSPITTGNIMASRDLTRFSIYLQDINEHYGLSDAWMIAPPVLEGE
;
A
#
# COMPACT_ATOMS: atom_id res chain seq x y z
N MET A 1 39.36 6.96 29.73
CA MET A 1 38.83 5.82 28.95
C MET A 1 37.36 5.53 29.22
N LYS A 2 36.93 5.20 30.45
CA LYS A 2 35.50 4.89 30.77
C LYS A 2 34.49 5.99 30.34
N LYS A 3 34.83 7.27 30.52
CA LYS A 3 33.99 8.41 30.09
C LYS A 3 33.84 8.52 28.56
N LEU A 4 34.89 8.16 27.81
CA LEU A 4 34.87 8.15 26.34
C LEU A 4 34.03 6.98 25.81
N ILE A 5 34.12 5.81 26.45
CA ILE A 5 33.29 4.64 26.13
C ILE A 5 31.81 4.95 26.42
N PHE A 6 31.51 5.54 27.59
CA PHE A 6 30.15 5.94 27.93
C PHE A 6 29.57 6.94 26.91
N LEU A 7 30.35 7.97 26.55
CA LEU A 7 29.93 8.95 25.54
C LEU A 7 29.69 8.28 24.18
N ALA A 8 30.57 7.37 23.76
CA ALA A 8 30.41 6.62 22.53
C ALA A 8 29.12 5.78 22.52
N VAL A 9 28.79 5.10 23.62
CA VAL A 9 27.54 4.32 23.75
C VAL A 9 26.31 5.23 23.69
N VAL A 10 26.32 6.38 24.37
CA VAL A 10 25.21 7.34 24.33
C VAL A 10 25.00 7.87 22.92
N VAL A 11 26.08 8.23 22.22
CA VAL A 11 25.99 8.68 20.81
C VAL A 11 25.43 7.59 19.91
N LEU A 12 25.83 6.33 20.12
CA LEU A 12 25.36 5.19 19.34
C LEU A 12 23.87 4.92 19.56
N LEU A 13 23.38 5.04 20.79
CA LEU A 13 21.96 4.92 21.13
C LEU A 13 21.13 6.06 20.53
N ILE A 14 21.62 7.30 20.57
CA ILE A 14 20.95 8.45 19.96
C ILE A 14 20.89 8.26 18.43
N ALA A 15 22.00 7.88 17.80
CA ALA A 15 22.05 7.63 16.36
C ALA A 15 21.10 6.50 15.94
N ALA A 16 21.05 5.40 16.71
CA ALA A 16 20.10 4.31 16.47
C ALA A 16 18.65 4.77 16.61
N GLY A 17 18.33 5.58 17.62
CA GLY A 17 17.00 6.17 17.80
C GLY A 17 16.58 7.07 16.64
N VAL A 18 17.49 7.94 16.17
CA VAL A 18 17.23 8.83 15.02
C VAL A 18 17.01 8.04 13.73
N LEU A 19 17.86 7.04 13.46
CA LEU A 19 17.71 6.18 12.29
C LEU A 19 16.40 5.39 12.33
N TYR A 20 15.98 4.94 13.51
CA TYR A 20 14.72 4.24 13.69
C TYR A 20 13.50 5.13 13.42
N HIS A 21 13.61 6.44 13.64
CA HIS A 21 12.53 7.41 13.40
C HIS A 21 12.49 7.99 11.99
N THR A 22 13.53 7.77 11.19
CA THR A 22 13.62 8.37 9.87
C THR A 22 12.66 7.67 8.92
N PRO A 23 11.73 8.39 8.26
CA PRO A 23 10.86 7.80 7.25
C PRO A 23 11.67 7.13 6.14
N ARG A 24 11.27 5.94 5.74
CA ARG A 24 11.94 5.20 4.66
C ARG A 24 11.23 5.46 3.35
N GLU A 25 11.98 5.86 2.33
CA GLU A 25 11.42 5.96 0.97
C GLU A 25 11.02 4.56 0.49
N ILE A 26 9.83 4.47 -0.09
CA ILE A 26 9.30 3.28 -0.73
C ILE A 26 9.10 3.58 -2.21
N ARG A 27 9.61 2.68 -3.04
CA ARG A 27 9.19 2.54 -4.43
C ARG A 27 9.04 1.04 -4.70
N GLN A 28 7.82 0.62 -4.96
CA GLN A 28 7.48 -0.76 -5.31
C GLN A 28 6.75 -0.77 -6.63
N GLU A 29 7.10 -1.74 -7.47
CA GLU A 29 6.54 -1.94 -8.80
C GLU A 29 6.32 -3.44 -8.97
N LEU A 30 5.07 -3.83 -9.19
CA LEU A 30 4.70 -5.23 -9.35
C LEU A 30 3.82 -5.39 -10.58
N GLN A 31 4.10 -6.47 -11.31
CA GLN A 31 3.23 -6.94 -12.38
C GLN A 31 2.05 -7.71 -11.77
N GLY A 32 0.88 -7.57 -12.37
CA GLY A 32 -0.36 -8.15 -11.90
C GLY A 32 -1.36 -8.34 -13.04
N ALA A 33 -2.60 -8.59 -12.66
CA ALA A 33 -3.72 -8.64 -13.59
C ALA A 33 -4.97 -8.00 -12.96
N ILE A 34 -5.68 -7.23 -13.78
CA ILE A 34 -7.06 -6.83 -13.50
C ILE A 34 -7.95 -7.97 -13.97
N TYR A 35 -8.77 -8.48 -13.06
CA TYR A 35 -9.60 -9.65 -13.27
C TYR A 35 -11.04 -9.38 -12.83
N SER A 36 -12.02 -9.92 -13.57
CA SER A 36 -13.44 -9.96 -13.21
C SER A 36 -14.03 -11.31 -13.62
N GLU A 37 -14.62 -12.01 -12.64
CA GLU A 37 -15.24 -13.32 -12.86
C GLU A 37 -16.48 -13.20 -13.74
N GLN A 38 -17.33 -12.21 -13.46
CA GLN A 38 -18.63 -12.06 -14.11
C GLN A 38 -18.53 -11.90 -15.62
N LYS A 39 -17.42 -11.34 -16.11
CA LYS A 39 -17.20 -11.08 -17.54
C LYS A 39 -16.12 -11.94 -18.18
N ASN A 40 -15.53 -12.91 -17.46
CA ASN A 40 -14.33 -13.63 -17.90
C ASN A 40 -13.27 -12.65 -18.43
N PHE A 41 -13.05 -11.58 -17.69
CA PHE A 41 -12.12 -10.52 -18.07
C PHE A 41 -10.82 -10.71 -17.32
N GLU A 42 -9.71 -10.73 -18.06
CA GLU A 42 -8.37 -10.68 -17.50
C GLU A 42 -7.51 -9.77 -18.38
N ARG A 43 -6.79 -8.85 -17.73
CA ARG A 43 -5.86 -7.96 -18.41
C ARG A 43 -4.60 -7.79 -17.58
N ALA A 44 -3.46 -8.10 -18.18
CA ALA A 44 -2.15 -7.80 -17.60
C ALA A 44 -2.05 -6.31 -17.28
N SER A 45 -1.59 -6.00 -16.07
CA SER A 45 -1.57 -4.66 -15.53
C SER A 45 -0.38 -4.50 -14.58
N LYS A 46 -0.05 -3.27 -14.24
CA LYS A 46 1.08 -2.93 -13.37
C LYS A 46 0.64 -1.99 -12.26
N VAL A 47 1.00 -2.32 -11.04
CA VAL A 47 0.85 -1.44 -9.88
C VAL A 47 2.19 -0.85 -9.49
N VAL A 48 2.20 0.46 -9.20
CA VAL A 48 3.35 1.19 -8.67
C VAL A 48 2.93 1.92 -7.41
N LEU A 49 3.66 1.71 -6.31
CA LEU A 49 3.52 2.45 -5.07
C LEU A 49 4.79 3.26 -4.83
N THR A 50 4.65 4.58 -4.72
CA THR A 50 5.74 5.49 -4.36
C THR A 50 5.36 6.29 -3.12
N GLY A 51 6.25 6.42 -2.14
CA GLY A 51 5.96 7.20 -0.95
C GLY A 51 6.95 6.98 0.19
N LYS A 52 6.48 7.18 1.41
CA LYS A 52 7.29 7.04 2.63
C LYS A 52 6.61 6.14 3.64
N GLU A 53 7.37 5.20 4.19
CA GLU A 53 7.02 4.47 5.40
C GLU A 53 7.40 5.30 6.62
N TYR A 54 6.43 5.55 7.50
CA TYR A 54 6.63 6.21 8.76
C TYR A 54 6.65 5.16 9.88
N PRO A 55 7.83 4.86 10.45
CA PRO A 55 7.93 3.98 11.60
C PRO A 55 7.27 4.66 12.81
N ASN A 56 6.49 3.91 13.58
CA ASN A 56 5.79 4.43 14.75
C ASN A 56 6.20 3.61 15.99
N LEU A 57 6.86 4.23 16.98
CA LEU A 57 7.41 3.51 18.15
C LEU A 57 6.33 2.91 19.06
N LEU A 58 5.18 3.58 19.15
CA LEU A 58 4.06 3.20 20.03
C LEU A 58 2.83 2.77 19.21
N GLY A 59 2.97 2.66 17.89
CA GLY A 59 1.86 2.42 16.99
C GLY A 59 2.27 1.53 15.82
N LYS A 60 1.31 1.28 14.94
CA LYS A 60 1.57 0.51 13.73
C LYS A 60 2.17 1.44 12.66
N PRO A 61 3.13 0.96 11.84
CA PRO A 61 3.70 1.76 10.76
C PRO A 61 2.62 2.19 9.77
N VAL A 62 2.86 3.33 9.11
CA VAL A 62 1.95 3.90 8.12
C VAL A 62 2.73 4.26 6.88
N ILE A 63 2.24 3.89 5.71
CA ILE A 63 2.80 4.32 4.43
C ILE A 63 1.91 5.43 3.89
N LYS A 64 2.52 6.56 3.51
CA LYS A 64 1.85 7.66 2.80
C LYS A 64 2.51 7.84 1.45
N GLY A 65 1.72 7.88 0.40
CA GLY A 65 2.26 7.95 -0.95
C GLY A 65 1.20 8.03 -2.03
N THR A 66 1.61 7.65 -3.23
CA THR A 66 0.78 7.56 -4.42
C THR A 66 0.82 6.13 -4.92
N LEU A 67 -0.35 5.56 -5.15
CA LEU A 67 -0.52 4.29 -5.85
C LEU A 67 -1.02 4.60 -7.27
N SER A 68 -0.38 4.02 -8.27
CA SER A 68 -0.81 4.10 -9.66
C SER A 68 -0.97 2.71 -10.27
N ILE A 69 -2.03 2.52 -11.05
CA ILE A 69 -2.24 1.33 -11.89
C ILE A 69 -2.18 1.76 -13.35
N ASP A 70 -1.28 1.14 -14.11
CA ASP A 70 -1.01 1.41 -15.54
C ASP A 70 -0.79 2.90 -15.88
N GLU A 71 -0.30 3.69 -14.92
CA GLU A 71 -0.17 5.16 -15.02
C GLU A 71 -1.49 5.90 -15.32
N GLN A 72 -2.62 5.17 -15.29
CA GLN A 72 -3.95 5.66 -15.61
C GLN A 72 -4.75 5.99 -14.35
N PHE A 73 -4.80 5.04 -13.40
CA PHE A 73 -5.54 5.21 -12.15
C PHE A 73 -4.56 5.61 -11.05
N ILE A 74 -4.60 6.87 -10.61
CA ILE A 74 -3.59 7.43 -9.71
C ILE A 74 -4.27 7.99 -8.46
N TYR A 75 -3.93 7.46 -7.29
CA TYR A 75 -4.54 7.88 -6.02
C TYR A 75 -3.49 8.20 -4.95
N PRO A 76 -3.68 9.27 -4.18
CA PRO A 76 -3.00 9.40 -2.91
C PRO A 76 -3.52 8.33 -1.95
N VAL A 77 -2.62 7.61 -1.28
CA VAL A 77 -2.95 6.52 -0.36
C VAL A 77 -2.31 6.73 1.00
N THR A 78 -3.02 6.31 2.05
CA THR A 78 -2.48 6.20 3.41
C THR A 78 -2.73 4.79 3.92
N LEU A 79 -1.78 3.90 3.64
CA LEU A 79 -1.86 2.50 4.06
C LEU A 79 -1.48 2.38 5.53
N LYS A 80 -2.38 1.85 6.34
CA LYS A 80 -2.15 1.61 7.76
C LYS A 80 -1.86 0.13 7.96
N PHE A 81 -0.78 -0.17 8.68
CA PHE A 81 -0.51 -1.55 9.07
C PHE A 81 -1.48 -1.97 10.17
N ASP A 82 -2.09 -3.15 10.07
CA ASP A 82 -3.00 -3.69 11.08
C ASP A 82 -2.36 -4.77 11.97
N GLY A 83 -1.10 -5.13 11.75
CA GLY A 83 -0.41 -6.22 12.43
C GLY A 83 -0.12 -7.41 11.51
N SER A 84 -0.89 -7.55 10.43
CA SER A 84 -0.70 -8.56 9.38
C SER A 84 -0.36 -7.91 8.05
N MET A 85 -1.12 -6.90 7.64
CA MET A 85 -1.03 -6.28 6.33
C MET A 85 -1.28 -4.77 6.38
N TYR A 86 -0.93 -4.12 5.28
CA TYR A 86 -1.22 -2.73 5.01
C TYR A 86 -2.60 -2.64 4.35
N SER A 87 -3.45 -1.72 4.82
CA SER A 87 -4.77 -1.48 4.21
C SER A 87 -5.12 0.00 4.12
N TYR A 88 -5.88 0.34 3.08
CA TYR A 88 -6.49 1.65 2.88
C TYR A 88 -7.85 1.49 2.22
N THR A 89 -8.87 2.10 2.81
CA THR A 89 -10.23 2.15 2.25
C THR A 89 -10.49 3.58 1.78
N MET A 90 -10.87 3.71 0.52
CA MET A 90 -11.33 4.96 -0.07
C MET A 90 -12.84 5.05 0.15
N THR A 91 -13.27 6.20 0.65
CA THR A 91 -14.68 6.44 0.97
C THR A 91 -15.08 7.81 0.46
N GLU A 92 -16.21 7.85 -0.22
CA GLU A 92 -16.87 9.06 -0.67
C GLU A 92 -18.24 9.20 0.02
N TRP A 93 -18.79 10.40 -0.02
CA TRP A 93 -20.11 10.66 0.55
C TRP A 93 -21.16 10.63 -0.55
N GLY A 94 -22.15 9.75 -0.41
CA GLY A 94 -23.32 9.72 -1.29
C GLY A 94 -24.22 10.94 -1.12
N GLU A 95 -25.20 11.08 -2.01
CA GLU A 95 -26.17 12.19 -1.98
C GLU A 95 -26.97 12.24 -0.66
N ASP A 96 -27.22 11.09 -0.07
CA ASP A 96 -27.90 10.91 1.23
C ASP A 96 -26.96 11.09 2.44
N LYS A 97 -25.70 11.48 2.20
CA LYS A 97 -24.62 11.57 3.20
C LYS A 97 -24.25 10.23 3.83
N SER A 98 -24.56 9.11 3.19
CA SER A 98 -24.01 7.82 3.57
C SER A 98 -22.57 7.66 3.05
N PRO A 99 -21.68 6.99 3.79
CA PRO A 99 -20.34 6.66 3.29
C PRO A 99 -20.42 5.52 2.28
N ILE A 100 -19.87 5.74 1.08
CA ILE A 100 -19.75 4.75 0.00
C ILE A 100 -18.29 4.38 -0.18
N THR A 101 -17.96 3.10 -0.16
CA THR A 101 -16.60 2.63 -0.42
C THR A 101 -16.36 2.59 -1.93
N THR A 102 -15.48 3.47 -2.42
CA THR A 102 -15.11 3.56 -3.85
C THR A 102 -13.81 2.84 -4.16
N GLY A 103 -13.08 2.38 -3.14
CA GLY A 103 -11.84 1.64 -3.32
C GLY A 103 -11.36 0.95 -2.06
N ASN A 104 -10.64 -0.15 -2.25
CA ASN A 104 -9.96 -0.86 -1.18
C ASN A 104 -8.60 -1.33 -1.68
N ILE A 105 -7.56 -1.04 -0.90
CA ILE A 105 -6.18 -1.38 -1.23
C ILE A 105 -5.63 -2.17 -0.06
N MET A 106 -5.19 -3.39 -0.33
CA MET A 106 -4.53 -4.27 0.63
C MET A 106 -3.14 -4.60 0.08
N ALA A 107 -2.13 -4.55 0.95
CA ALA A 107 -0.76 -4.91 0.60
C ALA A 107 -0.10 -5.74 1.70
N SER A 108 0.72 -6.72 1.32
CA SER A 108 1.51 -7.48 2.29
C SER A 108 2.50 -6.57 3.03
N ARG A 109 2.97 -7.01 4.20
CA ARG A 109 3.91 -6.24 5.03
C ARG A 109 5.19 -5.85 4.30
N ASP A 110 5.72 -6.74 3.48
CA ASP A 110 6.92 -6.57 2.66
C ASP A 110 6.62 -5.93 1.30
N LEU A 111 5.36 -5.57 1.04
CA LEU A 111 4.88 -4.94 -0.19
C LEU A 111 5.17 -5.78 -1.45
N THR A 112 5.20 -7.10 -1.31
CA THR A 112 5.36 -8.06 -2.41
C THR A 112 4.04 -8.54 -2.98
N ARG A 113 2.91 -8.26 -2.31
CA ARG A 113 1.56 -8.60 -2.77
C ARG A 113 0.61 -7.43 -2.61
N PHE A 114 -0.27 -7.23 -3.58
CA PHE A 114 -1.35 -6.25 -3.57
C PHE A 114 -2.67 -6.91 -4.00
N SER A 115 -3.76 -6.52 -3.35
CA SER A 115 -5.13 -6.74 -3.79
C SER A 115 -5.86 -5.41 -3.77
N ILE A 116 -6.40 -5.01 -4.91
CA ILE A 116 -6.90 -3.65 -5.13
C ILE A 116 -8.26 -3.71 -5.81
N TYR A 117 -9.27 -3.17 -5.14
CA TYR A 117 -10.56 -2.85 -5.72
C TYR A 117 -10.66 -1.35 -5.94
N LEU A 118 -11.12 -0.94 -7.12
CA LEU A 118 -11.38 0.46 -7.45
C LEU A 118 -12.64 0.56 -8.32
N GLN A 119 -13.58 1.41 -7.92
CA GLN A 119 -14.77 1.73 -8.68
C GLN A 119 -14.43 2.21 -10.10
N ASP A 120 -13.41 3.06 -10.24
CA ASP A 120 -13.01 3.65 -11.53
C ASP A 120 -12.53 2.59 -12.54
N ILE A 121 -11.93 1.47 -12.06
CA ILE A 121 -11.55 0.34 -12.94
C ILE A 121 -12.82 -0.30 -13.50
N ASN A 122 -13.82 -0.53 -12.65
CA ASN A 122 -15.11 -1.07 -13.04
C ASN A 122 -15.79 -0.16 -14.07
N GLU A 123 -15.84 1.15 -13.82
CA GLU A 123 -16.44 2.11 -14.73
C GLU A 123 -15.70 2.17 -16.07
N HIS A 124 -14.36 2.18 -16.05
CA HIS A 124 -13.55 2.28 -17.26
C HIS A 124 -13.70 1.06 -18.18
N TYR A 125 -13.78 -0.15 -17.62
CA TYR A 125 -13.91 -1.39 -18.39
C TYR A 125 -15.36 -1.89 -18.51
N GLY A 126 -16.33 -1.17 -17.93
CA GLY A 126 -17.72 -1.60 -17.83
C GLY A 126 -17.89 -2.91 -17.07
N LEU A 127 -17.14 -3.10 -15.97
CA LEU A 127 -17.18 -4.26 -15.07
C LEU A 127 -17.94 -3.89 -13.77
N SER A 128 -18.18 -4.86 -12.89
CA SER A 128 -18.89 -4.67 -11.61
C SER A 128 -18.17 -5.28 -10.40
N ASP A 129 -17.17 -6.11 -10.65
CA ASP A 129 -16.50 -6.95 -9.67
C ASP A 129 -15.00 -7.04 -9.92
N ALA A 130 -14.40 -6.06 -10.62
CA ALA A 130 -13.00 -6.13 -10.99
C ALA A 130 -12.06 -5.92 -9.78
N TRP A 131 -11.04 -6.76 -9.72
CA TRP A 131 -9.93 -6.67 -8.77
C TRP A 131 -8.60 -6.67 -9.51
N MET A 132 -7.67 -5.85 -9.05
CA MET A 132 -6.27 -5.89 -9.45
C MET A 132 -5.46 -6.67 -8.41
N ILE A 133 -4.85 -7.78 -8.84
CA ILE A 133 -4.02 -8.65 -8.00
C ILE A 133 -2.58 -8.64 -8.54
N ALA A 134 -1.60 -8.40 -7.67
CA ALA A 134 -0.18 -8.37 -8.04
C ALA A 134 0.70 -9.00 -6.96
N PRO A 135 1.57 -10.00 -7.26
CA PRO A 135 1.57 -10.78 -8.49
C PRO A 135 0.25 -11.54 -8.66
N PRO A 136 -0.13 -11.91 -9.89
CA PRO A 136 -1.33 -12.72 -10.09
C PRO A 136 -1.14 -14.06 -9.37
N VAL A 137 -2.20 -14.58 -8.75
CA VAL A 137 -2.19 -15.96 -8.26
C VAL A 137 -2.08 -16.83 -9.50
N LEU A 138 -0.92 -17.47 -9.69
CA LEU A 138 -0.76 -18.48 -10.72
C LEU A 138 -1.72 -19.63 -10.35
N GLU A 139 -2.73 -19.89 -11.17
CA GLU A 139 -3.47 -21.15 -11.09
C GLU A 139 -2.45 -22.29 -11.31
N GLY A 140 -2.02 -22.98 -10.25
CA GLY A 140 -1.21 -24.20 -10.38
C GLY A 140 -0.10 -24.50 -9.37
N GLU A 141 -0.21 -24.11 -8.09
CA GLU A 141 0.58 -24.72 -7.01
C GLU A 141 -0.27 -25.61 -6.09
#